data_AF-A0A957CW14-F1
#
_entry.id   AF-A0A957CW14-F1
#
_cell.length_a   1.000
_cell.length_b   1.000
_cell.length_c   1.000
_cell.angle_alpha   90.00
_cell.angle_beta   90.00
_cell.angle_gamma   90.00
#
_symmetry.space_group_name_H-M   'P 1'
#
loop_
_entity.id
_entity.type
_entity.pdbx_description
1 polymer ?
#
loop_
_entity_poly.entity_id
_entity_poly.type
_entity_poly.pdbx_seq_one_letter_code
_entity_poly.pdbx_strand_id
1 'polypeptide(L)'
;DRYTENGAGAQLITAYPNGSAALASQLTSNNIYFDAANANAANGGRVPLYAPVSWQQGSSYSHLAESFNGTPNSLMTYALDPGEAEHDPGPVMLGMFEDMGWTISANQPTAPVVSGLPMIELSAGQTFNNVIDLWAYTTDDVDADSDLTFQIISQSDPIANVTIDSNRYIDINPTDSGWEGISVIKIRVTDTDTLTTDAVFMINPKQVYLPMVISN
;
A
#
# COMPACT_ATOMS: atom_id res chain seq x y z
N ASP A 1 -17.64 -3.13 -24.19
CA ASP A 1 -19.12 -3.20 -24.26
C ASP A 1 -19.67 -4.64 -24.32
N ARG A 2 -18.85 -5.69 -24.16
CA ARG A 2 -19.35 -7.08 -24.16
C ARG A 2 -20.28 -7.41 -22.99
N TYR A 3 -20.23 -6.61 -21.94
CA TYR A 3 -21.01 -6.77 -20.72
C TYR A 3 -22.18 -5.80 -20.61
N THR A 4 -22.43 -4.96 -21.62
CA THR A 4 -23.50 -3.96 -21.53
C THR A 4 -24.77 -4.42 -22.24
N GLU A 5 -25.89 -4.34 -21.54
CA GLU A 5 -27.20 -4.78 -22.01
C GLU A 5 -28.32 -3.81 -21.62
N ASN A 6 -29.46 -3.92 -22.28
CA ASN A 6 -30.67 -3.24 -21.84
C ASN A 6 -31.40 -4.02 -20.74
N GLY A 7 -32.45 -3.44 -20.15
CA GLY A 7 -33.22 -4.12 -19.10
C GLY A 7 -33.92 -5.42 -19.53
N ALA A 8 -34.04 -5.69 -20.82
CA ALA A 8 -34.56 -6.95 -21.37
C ALA A 8 -33.48 -8.03 -21.56
N GLY A 9 -32.21 -7.76 -21.23
CA GLY A 9 -31.10 -8.70 -21.41
C GLY A 9 -30.51 -8.72 -22.82
N ALA A 10 -30.83 -7.71 -23.65
CA ALA A 10 -30.28 -7.61 -25.01
C ALA A 10 -28.96 -6.86 -24.99
N GLN A 11 -27.87 -7.54 -25.38
CA GLN A 11 -26.54 -6.93 -25.47
C GLN A 11 -26.49 -5.80 -26.48
N LEU A 12 -25.92 -4.66 -26.08
CA LEU A 12 -25.91 -3.46 -26.92
C LEU A 12 -25.10 -3.64 -28.22
N ILE A 13 -23.97 -4.35 -28.16
CA ILE A 13 -23.07 -4.54 -29.30
C ILE A 13 -23.64 -5.49 -30.37
N THR A 14 -24.49 -6.45 -29.99
CA THR A 14 -25.01 -7.47 -30.91
C THR A 14 -26.46 -7.24 -31.33
N ALA A 15 -27.29 -6.71 -30.42
CA ALA A 15 -28.72 -6.55 -30.68
C ALA A 15 -29.06 -5.29 -31.51
N TYR A 16 -28.15 -4.32 -31.58
CA TYR A 16 -28.41 -3.04 -32.26
C TYR A 16 -27.29 -2.69 -33.24
N PRO A 17 -27.63 -2.31 -34.50
CA PRO A 17 -26.62 -1.86 -35.45
C PRO A 17 -25.94 -0.57 -34.98
N ASN A 18 -24.65 -0.44 -35.29
CA ASN A 18 -23.88 0.77 -35.00
C ASN A 18 -24.49 1.98 -35.72
N GLY A 19 -24.56 3.13 -35.04
CA GLY A 19 -25.16 4.36 -35.57
C GLY A 19 -26.68 4.29 -35.81
N SER A 20 -27.38 3.32 -35.24
CA SER A 20 -28.83 3.18 -35.42
C SER A 20 -29.65 4.01 -34.43
N ALA A 21 -30.85 4.44 -34.87
CA ALA A 21 -31.83 5.07 -34.00
C ALA A 21 -32.30 4.14 -32.86
N ALA A 22 -32.28 2.82 -33.09
CA ALA A 22 -32.60 1.82 -32.08
C ALA A 22 -31.57 1.82 -30.94
N LEU A 23 -30.28 1.87 -31.26
CA LEU A 23 -29.21 2.01 -30.27
C LEU A 23 -29.33 3.34 -29.52
N ALA A 24 -29.58 4.44 -30.23
CA ALA A 24 -29.79 5.75 -29.60
C ALA A 24 -30.94 5.71 -28.59
N SER A 25 -32.06 5.07 -28.93
CA SER A 25 -33.19 4.88 -28.01
C SER A 25 -32.83 4.09 -26.75
N GLN A 26 -31.90 3.14 -26.83
CA GLN A 26 -31.43 2.41 -25.63
C GLN A 26 -30.52 3.29 -24.77
N LEU A 27 -29.60 4.04 -25.38
CA LEU A 27 -28.66 4.91 -24.67
C LEU A 27 -29.33 6.11 -23.99
N THR A 28 -30.61 6.38 -24.30
CA THR A 28 -31.44 7.40 -23.65
C THR A 28 -32.69 6.83 -22.96
N SER A 29 -32.58 5.64 -22.36
CA SER A 29 -33.74 4.89 -21.83
C SER A 29 -33.82 4.76 -20.31
N ASN A 30 -32.80 5.19 -19.57
CA ASN A 30 -32.55 4.85 -18.17
C ASN A 30 -32.53 3.34 -17.87
N ASN A 31 -32.33 2.51 -18.89
CA ASN A 31 -32.51 1.06 -18.79
C ASN A 31 -31.33 0.30 -19.39
N ILE A 32 -30.12 0.79 -19.13
CA ILE A 32 -28.86 0.16 -19.53
C ILE A 32 -28.13 -0.34 -18.29
N TYR A 33 -27.56 -1.53 -18.38
CA TYR A 33 -26.84 -2.19 -17.30
C TYR A 33 -25.52 -2.75 -17.79
N PHE A 34 -24.56 -2.83 -16.88
CA PHE A 34 -23.39 -3.69 -16.98
C PHE A 34 -23.69 -5.00 -16.24
N ASP A 35 -23.63 -6.11 -16.96
CA ASP A 35 -23.95 -7.46 -16.48
C ASP A 35 -22.72 -8.36 -16.61
N ALA A 36 -22.01 -8.54 -15.50
CA ALA A 36 -20.85 -9.43 -15.39
C ALA A 36 -20.69 -9.94 -13.96
N ALA A 37 -20.00 -11.06 -13.79
CA ALA A 37 -20.05 -11.84 -12.56
C ALA A 37 -19.56 -11.07 -11.33
N ASN A 38 -18.40 -10.40 -11.41
CA ASN A 38 -17.79 -9.74 -10.27
C ASN A 38 -18.53 -8.42 -9.93
N ALA A 39 -18.84 -7.61 -10.95
CA ALA A 39 -19.63 -6.40 -10.78
C ALA A 39 -21.03 -6.69 -10.20
N ASN A 40 -21.67 -7.78 -10.64
CA ASN A 40 -22.96 -8.21 -10.10
C ASN A 40 -22.86 -8.67 -8.65
N ALA A 41 -21.79 -9.39 -8.29
CA ALA A 41 -21.57 -9.82 -6.92
C ALA A 41 -21.40 -8.60 -5.99
N ALA A 42 -20.69 -7.57 -6.44
CA ALA A 42 -20.49 -6.33 -5.69
C ALA A 42 -21.76 -5.50 -5.52
N ASN A 43 -22.63 -5.47 -6.54
CA ASN A 43 -23.86 -4.65 -6.54
C ASN A 43 -25.10 -5.39 -6.00
N GLY A 44 -25.08 -6.73 -5.96
CA GLY A 44 -26.26 -7.55 -5.68
C GLY A 44 -27.14 -7.81 -6.90
N GLY A 45 -26.56 -7.71 -8.10
CA GLY A 45 -27.23 -7.86 -9.40
C GLY A 45 -26.67 -6.91 -10.45
N ARG A 46 -27.30 -6.89 -11.63
CA ARG A 46 -26.89 -6.05 -12.77
C ARG A 46 -26.66 -4.60 -12.38
N VAL A 47 -25.54 -4.03 -12.79
CA VAL A 47 -25.11 -2.67 -12.41
C VAL A 47 -25.75 -1.64 -13.33
N PRO A 48 -26.63 -0.75 -12.85
CA PRO A 48 -27.24 0.27 -13.71
C PRO A 48 -26.21 1.33 -14.13
N LEU A 49 -26.20 1.65 -15.42
CA LEU A 49 -25.38 2.72 -16.00
C LEU A 49 -26.20 3.99 -16.19
N TYR A 50 -25.52 5.13 -16.21
CA TYR A 50 -26.15 6.42 -16.44
C TYR A 50 -26.56 6.57 -17.91
N ALA A 51 -27.85 6.41 -18.21
CA ALA A 51 -28.42 6.52 -19.55
C ALA A 51 -29.67 7.43 -19.56
N PRO A 52 -29.55 8.72 -19.20
CA PRO A 52 -30.68 9.65 -19.06
C PRO A 52 -31.53 9.78 -20.32
N VAL A 53 -32.80 10.18 -20.17
CA VAL A 53 -33.74 10.39 -21.30
C VAL A 53 -33.28 11.43 -22.32
N SER A 54 -32.31 12.28 -21.95
CA SER A 54 -31.63 13.20 -22.85
C SER A 54 -30.14 12.86 -22.83
N TRP A 55 -29.57 12.62 -24.01
CA TRP A 55 -28.14 12.36 -24.14
C TRP A 55 -27.33 13.53 -23.56
N GLN A 56 -26.41 13.21 -22.65
CA GLN A 56 -25.47 14.15 -22.06
C GLN A 56 -24.06 13.75 -22.47
N GLN A 57 -23.47 14.57 -23.35
CA GLN A 57 -22.14 14.32 -23.88
C GLN A 57 -21.13 14.25 -22.74
N GLY A 58 -20.35 13.16 -22.70
CA GLY A 58 -19.34 12.93 -21.66
C GLY A 58 -19.88 12.25 -20.39
N SER A 59 -21.21 12.14 -20.23
CA SER A 59 -21.81 11.50 -19.06
C SER A 59 -22.53 10.20 -19.41
N SER A 60 -23.43 10.25 -20.39
CA SER A 60 -24.25 9.10 -20.80
C SER A 60 -23.38 7.92 -21.20
N TYR A 61 -23.72 6.74 -20.66
CA TYR A 61 -23.04 5.45 -20.86
C TYR A 61 -21.64 5.32 -20.23
N SER A 62 -21.04 6.41 -19.77
CA SER A 62 -19.69 6.42 -19.19
C SER A 62 -19.65 6.38 -17.67
N HIS A 63 -20.79 6.64 -17.01
CA HIS A 63 -20.91 6.70 -15.55
C HIS A 63 -21.87 5.66 -15.01
N LEU A 64 -21.77 5.37 -13.72
CA LEU A 64 -22.76 4.61 -12.96
C LEU A 64 -24.03 5.44 -12.79
N ALA A 65 -25.17 4.77 -12.63
CA ALA A 65 -26.44 5.45 -12.42
C ALA A 65 -26.44 6.29 -11.13
N GLU A 66 -27.26 7.35 -11.11
CA GLU A 66 -27.37 8.27 -9.96
C GLU A 66 -27.83 7.62 -8.66
N SER A 67 -28.37 6.40 -8.71
CA SER A 67 -28.68 5.61 -7.51
C SER A 67 -27.45 5.29 -6.66
N PHE A 68 -26.24 5.43 -7.20
CA PHE A 68 -24.98 5.24 -6.46
C PHE A 68 -24.47 6.51 -5.77
N ASN A 69 -25.10 7.67 -5.99
CA ASN A 69 -24.71 8.91 -5.34
C ASN A 69 -24.90 8.79 -3.82
N GLY A 70 -23.90 9.23 -3.03
CA GLY A 70 -23.86 9.08 -1.58
C GLY A 70 -23.65 7.64 -1.08
N THR A 71 -23.26 6.70 -1.95
CA THR A 71 -22.88 5.33 -1.59
C THR A 71 -21.36 5.14 -1.72
N PRO A 72 -20.77 4.04 -1.22
CA PRO A 72 -19.36 3.72 -1.46
C PRO A 72 -18.95 3.57 -2.94
N ASN A 73 -19.91 3.57 -3.88
CA ASN A 73 -19.64 3.50 -5.33
C ASN A 73 -19.89 4.85 -6.04
N SER A 74 -19.86 5.96 -5.29
CA SER A 74 -20.18 7.30 -5.79
C SER A 74 -19.11 7.89 -6.71
N LEU A 75 -17.84 7.44 -6.66
CA LEU A 75 -16.76 8.05 -7.45
C LEU A 75 -17.08 8.13 -8.95
N MET A 76 -17.80 7.14 -9.47
CA MET A 76 -18.14 7.02 -10.90
C MET A 76 -19.57 7.48 -11.22
N THR A 77 -20.27 8.22 -10.34
CA THR A 77 -21.48 8.97 -10.72
C THR A 77 -21.12 10.18 -11.58
N TYR A 78 -22.04 10.69 -12.41
CA TYR A 78 -21.66 11.69 -13.42
C TYR A 78 -21.31 13.06 -12.84
N ALA A 79 -21.70 13.33 -11.60
CA ALA A 79 -21.43 14.56 -10.89
C ALA A 79 -21.05 14.29 -9.43
N LEU A 80 -20.23 15.18 -8.88
CA LEU A 80 -19.85 15.28 -7.47
C LEU A 80 -20.33 16.64 -6.96
N ASP A 81 -20.78 16.70 -5.70
CA ASP A 81 -21.20 17.97 -5.11
C ASP A 81 -19.99 18.83 -4.71
N PRO A 82 -20.13 20.18 -4.68
CA PRO A 82 -19.03 21.05 -4.28
C PRO A 82 -18.52 20.74 -2.87
N GLY A 83 -17.25 20.37 -2.76
CA GLY A 83 -16.60 20.05 -1.49
C GLY A 83 -16.52 18.56 -1.17
N GLU A 84 -17.04 17.68 -2.03
CA GLU A 84 -16.82 16.25 -1.92
C GLU A 84 -15.45 15.87 -2.49
N ALA A 85 -14.73 15.03 -1.75
CA ALA A 85 -13.49 14.42 -2.17
C ALA A 85 -13.62 12.91 -1.98
N GLU A 86 -14.01 12.22 -3.04
CA GLU A 86 -14.04 10.77 -3.08
C GLU A 86 -12.78 10.26 -3.79
N HIS A 87 -12.13 9.28 -3.17
CA HIS A 87 -10.89 8.68 -3.67
C HIS A 87 -11.00 7.15 -3.76
N ASP A 88 -12.09 6.57 -3.26
CA ASP A 88 -12.37 5.15 -3.37
C ASP A 88 -13.22 4.89 -4.64
N PRO A 89 -12.71 4.13 -5.63
CA PRO A 89 -13.52 3.73 -6.78
C PRO A 89 -14.73 2.87 -6.43
N GLY A 90 -14.74 2.26 -5.24
CA GLY A 90 -15.83 1.45 -4.75
C GLY A 90 -15.85 0.02 -5.31
N PRO A 91 -16.49 -0.91 -4.59
CA PRO A 91 -16.49 -2.33 -4.95
C PRO A 91 -17.12 -2.63 -6.32
N VAL A 92 -18.12 -1.86 -6.77
CA VAL A 92 -18.76 -2.05 -8.08
C VAL A 92 -17.79 -1.74 -9.20
N MET A 93 -17.08 -0.61 -9.14
CA MET A 93 -16.12 -0.24 -10.18
C MET A 93 -14.93 -1.20 -10.20
N LEU A 94 -14.45 -1.63 -9.02
CA LEU A 94 -13.41 -2.65 -8.91
C LEU A 94 -13.85 -3.98 -9.55
N GLY A 95 -15.08 -4.44 -9.28
CA GLY A 95 -15.64 -5.63 -9.92
C GLY A 95 -15.75 -5.49 -11.44
N MET A 96 -16.15 -4.31 -11.95
CA MET A 96 -16.16 -4.04 -13.39
C MET A 96 -14.76 -4.10 -14.02
N PHE A 97 -13.73 -3.60 -13.32
CA PHE A 97 -12.34 -3.71 -13.78
C PHE A 97 -11.86 -5.17 -13.81
N GLU A 98 -12.18 -5.95 -12.78
CA GLU A 98 -11.87 -7.38 -12.71
C GLU A 98 -12.53 -8.15 -13.86
N ASP A 99 -13.80 -7.88 -14.16
CA ASP A 99 -14.52 -8.46 -15.30
C ASP A 99 -13.91 -8.05 -16.66
N MET A 100 -13.25 -6.88 -16.72
CA MET A 100 -12.49 -6.42 -17.89
C MET A 100 -11.06 -6.99 -17.95
N GLY A 101 -10.67 -7.82 -16.98
CA GLY A 101 -9.39 -8.52 -16.93
C GLY A 101 -8.28 -7.77 -16.18
N TRP A 102 -8.62 -6.74 -15.40
CA TRP A 102 -7.67 -6.11 -14.50
C TRP A 102 -7.52 -6.95 -13.22
N THR A 103 -6.29 -7.16 -12.79
CA THR A 103 -6.05 -7.72 -11.46
C THR A 103 -6.21 -6.62 -10.43
N ILE A 104 -7.22 -6.74 -9.57
CA ILE A 104 -7.42 -5.82 -8.45
C ILE A 104 -6.71 -6.39 -7.22
N SER A 105 -5.52 -5.87 -6.92
CA SER A 105 -4.87 -6.12 -5.62
C SER A 105 -5.45 -5.14 -4.60
N ALA A 106 -6.29 -5.66 -3.71
CA ALA A 106 -6.84 -4.91 -2.57
C ALA A 106 -5.76 -4.48 -1.57
N ASN A 107 -4.61 -5.17 -1.56
CA ASN A 107 -3.42 -4.79 -0.81
C ASN A 107 -2.34 -4.48 -1.82
N GLN A 108 -2.15 -3.19 -2.12
CA GLN A 108 -0.89 -2.79 -2.73
C GLN A 108 0.18 -2.98 -1.64
N PRO A 109 1.26 -3.73 -1.90
CA PRO A 109 2.33 -3.91 -0.92
C PRO A 109 2.85 -2.53 -0.52
N THR A 110 3.07 -2.36 0.78
CA THR A 110 3.66 -1.14 1.33
C THR A 110 5.11 -1.40 1.68
N ALA A 111 5.91 -0.34 1.76
CA ALA A 111 7.28 -0.50 2.22
C ALA A 111 7.29 -1.00 3.68
N PRO A 112 8.27 -1.84 4.08
CA PRO A 112 8.37 -2.31 5.46
C PRO A 112 8.42 -1.16 6.45
N VAL A 113 7.82 -1.32 7.62
CA VAL A 113 7.87 -0.34 8.70
C VAL A 113 8.89 -0.79 9.73
N VAL A 114 9.86 0.08 10.03
CA VAL A 114 10.81 -0.13 11.13
C VAL A 114 10.53 0.88 12.23
N SER A 115 10.34 0.42 13.45
CA SER A 115 10.05 1.31 14.58
C SER A 115 10.64 0.82 15.89
N GLY A 116 10.99 1.75 16.78
CA GLY A 116 11.38 1.42 18.15
C GLY A 116 12.76 0.80 18.33
N LEU A 117 13.67 0.89 17.34
CA LEU A 117 15.04 0.40 17.50
C LEU A 117 15.71 1.01 18.74
N PRO A 118 16.36 0.19 19.59
CA PRO A 118 16.94 0.67 20.84
C PRO A 118 18.25 1.42 20.62
N MET A 119 18.56 2.32 21.54
CA MET A 119 19.92 2.83 21.70
C MET A 119 20.76 1.82 22.48
N ILE A 120 21.99 1.57 22.04
CA ILE A 120 22.92 0.65 22.70
C ILE A 120 24.01 1.44 23.43
N GLU A 121 24.29 1.05 24.67
CA GLU A 121 25.45 1.55 25.43
C GLU A 121 26.56 0.49 25.44
N LEU A 122 27.79 0.91 25.12
CA LEU A 122 28.96 0.04 25.05
C LEU A 122 30.12 0.61 25.88
N SER A 123 30.78 -0.22 26.68
CA SER A 123 32.04 0.14 27.36
C SER A 123 33.23 -0.34 26.54
N ALA A 124 34.42 0.27 26.73
CA ALA A 124 35.65 -0.18 26.10
C ALA A 124 35.86 -1.70 26.25
N GLY A 125 36.15 -2.36 25.13
CA GLY A 125 36.47 -3.78 25.06
C GLY A 125 35.26 -4.72 25.12
N GLN A 126 34.04 -4.19 25.23
CA GLN A 126 32.84 -5.01 25.14
C GLN A 126 32.49 -5.34 23.69
N THR A 127 31.95 -6.53 23.49
CA THR A 127 31.32 -6.97 22.25
C THR A 127 29.93 -7.50 22.58
N PHE A 128 29.01 -7.40 21.63
CA PHE A 128 27.70 -8.00 21.73
C PHE A 128 27.41 -8.85 20.50
N ASN A 129 26.89 -10.05 20.75
CA ASN A 129 26.37 -10.96 19.75
C ASN A 129 24.85 -10.97 19.87
N ASN A 130 24.14 -10.84 18.76
CA ASN A 130 22.68 -10.79 18.68
C ASN A 130 22.06 -9.74 19.61
N VAL A 131 22.60 -8.52 19.61
CA VAL A 131 22.19 -7.45 20.54
C VAL A 131 20.82 -6.86 20.17
N ILE A 132 20.49 -6.86 18.89
CA ILE A 132 19.18 -6.45 18.38
C ILE A 132 18.69 -7.55 17.45
N ASP A 133 17.47 -8.04 17.72
CA ASP A 133 16.70 -8.86 16.80
C ASP A 133 15.87 -7.96 15.88
N LEU A 134 16.28 -7.78 14.62
CA LEU A 134 15.65 -6.83 13.69
C LEU A 134 14.20 -7.20 13.35
N TRP A 135 13.83 -8.47 13.46
CA TRP A 135 12.47 -8.93 13.23
C TRP A 135 11.52 -8.43 14.34
N ALA A 136 12.02 -8.19 15.55
CA ALA A 136 11.21 -7.62 16.63
C ALA A 136 10.83 -6.14 16.43
N TYR A 137 11.47 -5.47 15.46
CA TYR A 137 11.31 -4.02 15.22
C TYR A 137 10.86 -3.69 13.80
N THR A 138 10.55 -4.71 13.01
CA THR A 138 10.15 -4.58 11.61
C THR A 138 8.81 -5.25 11.43
N THR A 139 7.93 -4.63 10.64
CA THR A 139 6.65 -5.22 10.24
C THR A 139 6.37 -4.86 8.79
N ASP A 140 5.70 -5.74 8.08
CA ASP A 140 5.22 -5.50 6.72
C ASP A 140 3.75 -5.95 6.59
N ASP A 141 3.01 -5.39 5.64
CA ASP A 141 1.59 -5.69 5.47
C ASP A 141 1.32 -6.96 4.64
N VAL A 142 2.31 -7.42 3.88
CA VAL A 142 2.20 -8.60 3.00
C VAL A 142 3.30 -9.62 3.29
N ASP A 143 4.55 -9.18 3.42
CA ASP A 143 5.71 -10.06 3.53
C ASP A 143 5.98 -10.48 4.99
N ALA A 144 6.37 -11.74 5.20
CA ALA A 144 6.82 -12.18 6.52
C ALA A 144 8.26 -11.67 6.79
N ASP A 145 8.66 -11.57 8.06
CA ASP A 145 10.00 -11.10 8.42
C ASP A 145 11.14 -11.90 7.75
N SER A 146 10.89 -13.18 7.43
CA SER A 146 11.84 -14.05 6.72
C SER A 146 12.04 -13.71 5.26
N ASP A 147 11.08 -13.02 4.65
CA ASP A 147 11.10 -12.61 3.25
C ASP A 147 11.72 -11.22 3.07
N LEU A 148 11.87 -10.46 4.16
CA LEU A 148 12.54 -9.16 4.18
C LEU A 148 14.06 -9.30 4.14
N THR A 149 14.72 -8.39 3.44
CA THR A 149 16.19 -8.32 3.37
C THR A 149 16.72 -7.14 4.17
N PHE A 150 17.68 -7.39 5.08
CA PHE A 150 18.28 -6.39 5.96
C PHE A 150 19.73 -6.07 5.56
N GLN A 151 20.06 -4.78 5.48
CA GLN A 151 21.41 -4.33 5.12
C GLN A 151 21.86 -3.13 5.97
N ILE A 152 23.14 -3.11 6.36
CA ILE A 152 23.77 -1.91 6.89
C ILE A 152 24.24 -1.06 5.70
N ILE A 153 23.70 0.15 5.58
CA ILE A 153 24.04 1.06 4.48
C ILE A 153 25.06 2.12 4.90
N SER A 154 25.20 2.42 6.19
CA SER A 154 26.30 3.25 6.69
C SER A 154 26.56 3.06 8.19
N GLN A 155 27.81 3.25 8.60
CA GLN A 155 28.22 3.39 10.00
C GLN A 155 29.04 4.67 10.10
N SER A 156 28.66 5.60 10.99
CA SER A 156 29.40 6.87 11.12
C SER A 156 30.81 6.68 11.66
N ASP A 157 30.99 5.68 12.54
CA ASP A 157 32.29 5.23 13.02
C ASP A 157 32.46 3.74 12.68
N PRO A 158 33.26 3.40 11.65
CA PRO A 158 33.52 2.02 11.24
C PRO A 158 34.28 1.21 12.29
N ILE A 159 34.93 1.83 13.29
CA ILE A 159 35.67 1.10 14.32
C ILE A 159 34.72 0.25 15.16
N ALA A 160 33.47 0.68 15.35
CA ALA A 160 32.41 -0.08 16.02
C ALA A 160 32.15 -1.44 15.37
N ASN A 161 32.42 -1.56 14.07
CA ASN A 161 32.37 -2.80 13.29
C ASN A 161 31.09 -3.61 13.54
N VAL A 162 29.97 -2.97 13.21
CA VAL A 162 28.64 -3.55 13.33
C VAL A 162 28.37 -4.45 12.13
N THR A 163 27.82 -5.64 12.36
CA THR A 163 27.45 -6.59 11.31
C THR A 163 26.01 -7.07 11.48
N ILE A 164 25.42 -7.58 10.39
CA ILE A 164 24.18 -8.34 10.43
C ILE A 164 24.52 -9.80 10.15
N ASP A 165 24.09 -10.71 11.03
CA ASP A 165 24.14 -12.14 10.79
C ASP A 165 22.73 -12.71 10.57
N SER A 166 22.67 -13.86 9.88
CA SER A 166 21.43 -14.62 9.66
C SER A 166 20.28 -13.81 9.02
N ASN A 167 20.59 -12.66 8.39
CA ASN A 167 19.61 -11.68 7.92
C ASN A 167 18.62 -11.23 9.00
N ARG A 168 19.06 -11.14 10.26
CA ARG A 168 18.16 -10.88 11.41
C ARG A 168 18.82 -10.17 12.57
N TYR A 169 20.02 -10.58 12.95
CA TYR A 169 20.60 -10.12 14.22
C TYR A 169 21.71 -9.11 13.98
N ILE A 170 21.75 -8.07 14.82
CA ILE A 170 22.85 -7.11 14.87
C ILE A 170 23.90 -7.60 15.85
N ASP A 171 25.16 -7.59 15.38
CA ASP A 171 26.35 -7.79 16.20
C ASP A 171 27.17 -6.53 16.25
N ILE A 172 27.84 -6.31 17.39
CA ILE A 172 28.73 -5.17 17.62
C ILE A 172 30.07 -5.74 18.11
N ASN A 173 31.10 -5.60 17.29
CA ASN A 173 32.43 -6.14 17.61
C ASN A 173 33.53 -5.13 17.28
N PRO A 174 33.75 -4.12 18.13
CA PRO A 174 34.71 -3.06 17.83
C PRO A 174 36.10 -3.60 17.52
N THR A 175 36.72 -3.07 16.46
CA THR A 175 38.07 -3.48 16.03
C THR A 175 39.17 -2.95 16.95
N ASP A 176 38.88 -1.92 17.74
CA ASP A 176 39.74 -1.41 18.80
C ASP A 176 39.10 -1.68 20.17
N SER A 177 39.79 -2.45 21.01
CA SER A 177 39.37 -2.73 22.39
C SER A 177 39.30 -1.49 23.29
N GLY A 178 39.88 -0.36 22.88
CA GLY A 178 39.78 0.92 23.59
C GLY A 178 38.67 1.83 23.06
N TRP A 179 37.83 1.37 22.14
CA TRP A 179 36.80 2.21 21.53
C TRP A 179 35.71 2.62 22.52
N GLU A 180 35.52 3.94 22.67
CA GLU A 180 34.48 4.58 23.50
C GLU A 180 33.74 5.68 22.70
N GLY A 181 33.58 5.44 21.39
CA GLY A 181 32.99 6.39 20.45
C GLY A 181 31.47 6.34 20.38
N ILE A 182 30.91 7.24 19.57
CA ILE A 182 29.51 7.21 19.14
C ILE A 182 29.50 6.70 17.70
N SER A 183 28.65 5.71 17.41
CA SER A 183 28.40 5.27 16.04
C SER A 183 26.90 5.29 15.73
N VAL A 184 26.55 5.99 14.66
CA VAL A 184 25.20 6.03 14.09
C VAL A 184 25.15 5.00 12.98
N ILE A 185 24.29 3.99 13.14
CA ILE A 185 24.14 2.89 12.20
C ILE A 185 22.85 3.11 11.43
N LYS A 186 22.97 3.21 10.10
CA LYS A 186 21.83 3.29 9.21
C LYS A 186 21.62 1.93 8.56
N ILE A 187 20.43 1.40 8.73
CA ILE A 187 19.99 0.14 8.13
C ILE A 187 18.96 0.41 7.03
N ARG A 188 18.87 -0.51 6.09
CA ARG A 188 17.82 -0.59 5.08
C ARG A 188 17.14 -1.94 5.19
N VAL A 189 15.82 -1.92 5.14
CA VAL A 189 14.96 -3.08 4.99
C VAL A 189 14.30 -3.01 3.63
N THR A 190 14.30 -4.12 2.90
CA THR A 190 13.70 -4.25 1.57
C THR A 190 12.75 -5.43 1.57
N ASP A 191 11.54 -5.23 1.05
CA ASP A 191 10.54 -6.29 0.85
C ASP A 191 10.77 -7.06 -0.48
N THR A 192 9.91 -8.02 -0.79
CA THR A 192 10.01 -8.81 -2.03
C THR A 192 9.59 -8.02 -3.27
N ASP A 193 8.79 -6.97 -3.08
CA ASP A 193 8.33 -6.01 -4.09
C ASP A 193 9.32 -4.85 -4.33
N THR A 194 10.50 -4.91 -3.72
CA THR A 194 11.61 -3.94 -3.81
C THR A 194 11.35 -2.56 -3.21
N LEU A 195 10.28 -2.40 -2.44
CA LEU A 195 10.07 -1.22 -1.60
C LEU A 195 11.00 -1.26 -0.40
N THR A 196 11.43 -0.09 0.05
CA THR A 196 12.51 0.03 1.04
C THR A 196 12.20 1.04 2.11
N THR A 197 12.64 0.73 3.33
CA THR A 197 12.65 1.67 4.46
C THR A 197 14.03 1.75 5.08
N ASP A 198 14.46 2.98 5.35
CA ASP A 198 15.71 3.25 6.05
C ASP A 198 15.41 3.57 7.53
N ALA A 199 16.19 2.97 8.43
CA ALA A 199 16.09 3.23 9.86
C ALA A 199 17.47 3.45 10.48
N VAL A 200 17.49 4.03 11.69
CA VAL A 200 18.72 4.38 12.40
C VAL A 200 18.65 3.90 13.84
N PHE A 201 19.76 3.38 14.33
CA PHE A 201 20.01 3.23 15.76
C PHE A 201 21.40 3.77 16.10
N MET A 202 21.63 4.02 17.40
CA MET A 202 22.86 4.65 17.88
C MET A 202 23.54 3.78 18.92
N ILE A 203 24.86 3.74 18.84
CA ILE A 203 25.75 3.20 19.86
C ILE A 203 26.40 4.39 20.56
N ASN A 204 26.30 4.43 21.89
CA ASN A 204 26.94 5.43 22.74
C ASN A 204 27.93 4.78 23.71
N PRO A 205 28.95 5.54 24.17
CA PRO A 205 29.79 5.08 25.27
C PRO A 205 28.96 4.96 26.55
N LYS A 206 29.16 3.87 27.28
CA LYS A 206 28.55 3.68 28.60
C LYS A 206 29.15 4.68 29.59
N GLN A 207 28.31 5.53 30.19
CA GLN A 207 28.77 6.45 31.22
C GLN A 207 29.07 5.71 32.53
N VAL A 208 30.31 5.79 33.02
CA VAL A 208 30.69 5.31 34.35
C VAL A 208 30.79 6.49 35.30
N TYR A 209 29.82 6.63 36.21
CA TYR A 209 29.90 7.62 37.29
C TYR A 209 30.86 7.11 38.37
N LEU A 210 32.09 7.64 38.40
CA LEU A 210 32.99 7.42 39.53
C LEU A 210 32.54 8.27 40.74
N PRO A 211 32.48 7.71 41.97
CA PRO A 211 32.18 8.51 43.15
C PRO A 211 33.29 9.55 43.36
N MET A 212 32.89 10.81 43.56
CA MET A 212 33.82 11.90 43.89
C MET A 212 34.44 11.64 45.27
N VAL A 213 35.69 11.18 45.30
CA VAL A 213 36.47 11.13 46.54
C VAL A 213 37.06 12.51 46.78
N ILE A 214 36.42 13.29 47.67
CA ILE A 214 37.03 14.53 48.18
C ILE A 214 38.07 14.11 49.22
N SER A 215 39.36 14.25 48.92
CA SER A 215 40.41 14.12 49.94
C SER A 215 40.38 15.34 50.85
N ASN A 216 40.15 15.14 52.14
CA ASN A 216 40.33 16.17 53.18
C ASN A 216 41.80 16.48 53.43
#